data_AF-A0A117JIB1-F1
#
_entry.id   AF-A0A117JIB1-F1
#
_cell.length_a   1.000
_cell.length_b   1.000
_cell.length_c   1.000
_cell.angle_alpha   90.00
_cell.angle_beta   90.00
_cell.angle_gamma   90.00
#
_symmetry.space_group_name_H-M   'P 1'
#
loop_
_entity.id
_entity.type
_entity.pdbx_description
1 polymer ?
#
loop_
_entity_poly.entity_id
_entity_poly.type
_entity_poly.pdbx_seq_one_letter_code
_entity_poly.pdbx_strand_id
1 'polypeptide(L)'
;MADDDRTIARREIADTMVRALERRHELLDVIVDSEDYDAAIESIATMLGASPTAAEAVLRLSFDRLTKVSRRRIAAELEDLNAQLSFTMREPARSADSLTLRPFLADADRDIFAARTQDVRESGDGSRAPAGDLDEEIRAGLRRVDAEEAAWLVAVHGTERIGMVFGDLVAGEVNVRIWIHPDHRKQGYGTAALRKSRSEMAAYFPGVPLVVRAPAAG
;
A
#
# COMPACT_ATOMS: atom_id res chain seq x y z
N MET A 1 -5.68 -24.45 1.37
CA MET A 1 -5.28 -23.48 2.41
C MET A 1 -4.53 -22.38 1.71
N ALA A 2 -5.00 -21.13 1.85
CA ALA A 2 -4.35 -19.99 1.23
C ALA A 2 -2.97 -19.76 1.87
N ASP A 3 -2.03 -19.19 1.14
CA ASP A 3 -0.70 -18.85 1.68
C ASP A 3 -0.79 -17.88 2.87
N ASP A 4 -1.85 -17.06 2.87
CA ASP A 4 -2.20 -16.14 3.94
C ASP A 4 -2.60 -16.87 5.23
N ASP A 5 -3.39 -17.95 5.15
CA ASP A 5 -3.79 -18.74 6.32
C ASP A 5 -2.57 -19.31 7.05
N ARG A 6 -1.57 -19.76 6.28
CA ARG A 6 -0.31 -20.29 6.82
C ARG A 6 0.52 -19.20 7.47
N THR A 7 0.56 -18.00 6.87
CA THR A 7 1.28 -16.85 7.41
C THR A 7 0.65 -16.35 8.71
N ILE A 8 -0.68 -16.28 8.77
CA ILE A 8 -1.44 -15.92 9.98
C ILE A 8 -1.14 -16.90 11.12
N ALA A 9 -1.23 -18.21 10.86
CA ALA A 9 -0.93 -19.23 11.86
C ALA A 9 0.51 -19.14 12.35
N ARG A 10 1.48 -18.92 11.45
CA ARG A 10 2.89 -18.77 11.81
C ARG A 10 3.15 -17.52 12.64
N ARG A 11 2.47 -16.41 12.33
CA ARG A 11 2.54 -15.16 13.09
C ARG A 11 1.98 -15.34 14.49
N GLU A 12 0.85 -16.04 14.64
CA GLU A 12 0.27 -16.36 15.95
C GLU A 12 1.23 -17.18 16.82
N ILE A 13 1.88 -18.20 16.25
CA ILE A 13 2.89 -19.01 16.95
C ILE A 13 4.06 -18.15 17.40
N ALA A 14 4.64 -17.35 16.50
CA ALA A 14 5.78 -16.49 16.82
C ALA A 14 5.43 -15.45 17.91
N ASP A 15 4.25 -14.83 17.81
CA ASP A 15 3.73 -13.88 18.82
C ASP A 15 3.58 -14.53 20.19
N THR A 16 3.00 -15.73 20.23
CA THR A 16 2.80 -16.49 21.46
C THR A 16 4.15 -16.90 22.08
N MET A 17 5.12 -17.29 21.25
CA MET A 17 6.49 -17.58 21.73
C MET A 17 7.17 -16.34 22.34
N VAL A 18 7.04 -15.17 21.73
CA VAL A 18 7.60 -13.93 22.30
C VAL A 18 6.99 -13.65 23.66
N ARG A 19 5.65 -13.65 23.77
CA ARG A 19 4.93 -13.42 25.04
C ARG A 19 5.31 -14.43 26.12
N ALA A 20 5.43 -15.72 25.75
CA ALA A 20 5.85 -16.79 26.64
C ALA A 20 7.26 -16.55 27.20
N LEU A 21 8.21 -16.12 26.36
CA LEU A 21 9.60 -15.89 26.74
C LEU A 21 9.81 -14.64 27.60
N GLU A 22 8.94 -13.64 27.45
CA GLU A 22 8.90 -12.45 28.32
C GLU A 22 8.39 -12.81 29.73
N ARG A 23 7.45 -13.75 29.81
CA ARG A 23 6.87 -14.27 31.06
C ARG A 23 7.41 -15.64 31.47
N ARG A 24 8.66 -15.95 31.10
CA ARG A 24 9.27 -17.29 31.23
C ARG A 24 9.20 -17.91 32.63
N HIS A 25 9.17 -17.10 33.68
CA HIS A 25 9.11 -17.60 35.06
C HIS A 25 7.70 -18.11 35.35
N GLU A 26 6.69 -17.28 35.11
CA GLU A 26 5.28 -17.67 35.22
C GLU A 26 4.94 -18.85 34.31
N LEU A 27 5.49 -18.87 33.07
CA LEU A 27 5.30 -19.97 32.13
C LEU A 27 5.80 -21.30 32.73
N LEU A 28 7.00 -21.30 33.31
CA LEU A 28 7.57 -22.50 33.92
C LEU A 28 6.75 -22.95 35.13
N ASP A 29 6.25 -22.00 35.93
CA ASP A 29 5.37 -22.31 37.07
C ASP A 29 4.08 -23.01 36.57
N VAL A 30 3.42 -22.47 35.54
CA VAL A 30 2.23 -23.09 34.96
C VAL A 30 2.49 -24.47 34.36
N ILE A 31 3.63 -24.68 33.70
CA ILE A 31 4.00 -25.99 33.16
C ILE A 31 4.22 -27.01 34.29
N VAL A 32 4.89 -26.61 35.37
CA VAL A 32 5.18 -27.48 36.51
C VAL A 32 3.91 -27.81 37.31
N ASP A 33 2.96 -26.88 37.39
CA ASP A 33 1.68 -27.07 38.09
C ASP A 33 0.67 -27.93 37.30
N SER A 34 0.95 -28.23 36.03
CA SER A 34 0.06 -29.02 35.17
C SER A 34 0.24 -30.53 35.38
N GLU A 35 -0.86 -31.27 35.42
CA GLU A 35 -0.85 -32.72 35.68
C GLU A 35 -0.23 -33.54 34.54
N ASP A 36 -0.49 -33.13 33.29
CA ASP A 36 -0.03 -33.81 32.09
C ASP A 36 0.19 -32.85 30.91
N TYR A 37 0.53 -33.42 29.76
CA TYR A 37 0.86 -32.68 28.54
C TYR A 37 -0.31 -31.85 28.01
N ASP A 38 -1.53 -32.40 28.05
CA ASP A 38 -2.71 -31.74 27.51
C ASP A 38 -3.16 -30.62 28.47
N ALA A 39 -3.13 -30.88 29.78
CA ALA A 39 -3.38 -29.88 30.82
C ALA A 39 -2.39 -28.70 30.75
N ALA A 40 -1.12 -28.96 30.42
CA ALA A 40 -0.13 -27.92 30.21
C ALA A 40 -0.45 -27.06 28.98
N ILE A 41 -0.87 -27.66 27.86
CA ILE A 41 -1.28 -26.91 26.67
C ILE A 41 -2.46 -25.99 26.99
N GLU A 42 -3.50 -26.51 27.66
CA GLU A 42 -4.68 -25.72 28.03
C GLU A 42 -4.34 -24.57 28.98
N SER A 43 -3.47 -24.82 29.96
CA SER A 43 -3.06 -23.81 30.93
C SER A 43 -2.19 -22.71 30.28
N ILE A 44 -1.28 -23.08 29.38
CA ILE A 44 -0.48 -22.12 28.59
C ILE A 44 -1.38 -21.30 27.66
N ALA A 45 -2.31 -21.95 26.95
CA ALA A 45 -3.26 -21.28 26.06
C ALA A 45 -4.09 -20.24 26.82
N THR A 46 -4.54 -20.60 28.02
CA THR A 46 -5.29 -19.71 28.92
C THR A 46 -4.42 -18.54 29.41
N MET A 47 -3.20 -18.82 29.89
CA MET A 47 -2.26 -17.79 30.37
C MET A 47 -1.93 -16.73 29.31
N LEU A 48 -1.76 -17.16 28.05
CA LEU A 48 -1.26 -16.32 26.96
C LEU A 48 -2.37 -15.81 26.03
N GLY A 49 -3.61 -16.29 26.17
CA GLY A 49 -4.71 -15.98 25.26
C GLY A 49 -4.38 -16.39 23.82
N ALA A 50 -3.98 -17.65 23.64
CA ALA A 50 -3.52 -18.20 22.36
C ALA A 50 -4.27 -19.48 21.98
N SER A 51 -4.21 -19.88 20.71
CA SER A 51 -4.75 -21.18 20.30
C SER A 51 -4.00 -22.37 20.95
N PRO A 52 -4.63 -23.55 21.05
CA PRO A 52 -3.95 -24.77 21.51
C PRO A 52 -2.71 -25.10 20.68
N THR A 53 -2.75 -24.86 19.36
CA THR A 53 -1.60 -25.09 18.48
C THR A 53 -0.42 -24.18 18.80
N ALA A 54 -0.67 -22.90 19.10
CA ALA A 54 0.39 -21.98 19.49
C ALA A 54 0.93 -22.31 20.90
N ALA A 55 0.06 -22.72 21.82
CA ALA A 55 0.45 -23.16 23.16
C ALA A 55 1.29 -24.45 23.12
N GLU A 56 0.91 -25.44 22.31
CA GLU A 56 1.72 -26.65 22.08
C GLU A 56 3.11 -26.29 21.54
N ALA A 57 3.18 -25.35 20.58
CA ALA A 57 4.46 -24.91 20.04
C ALA A 57 5.37 -24.27 21.10
N VAL A 58 4.80 -23.56 22.09
CA VAL A 58 5.52 -23.04 23.26
C VAL A 58 6.02 -24.17 24.16
N LEU A 59 5.15 -25.14 24.48
CA LEU A 59 5.52 -26.28 25.33
C LEU A 59 6.66 -27.11 24.72
N ARG A 60 6.73 -27.17 23.39
CA ARG A 60 7.78 -27.88 22.63
C ARG A 60 9.06 -27.08 22.43
N LEU A 61 9.19 -25.88 22.99
CA LEU A 61 10.41 -25.09 22.87
C LEU A 61 11.60 -25.82 23.47
N SER A 62 12.66 -25.92 22.69
CA SER A 62 13.95 -26.41 23.16
C SER A 62 14.71 -25.31 23.92
N PHE A 63 15.50 -25.68 24.93
CA PHE A 63 16.20 -24.72 25.79
C PHE A 63 17.16 -23.76 25.04
N ASP A 64 17.68 -24.13 23.88
CA ASP A 64 18.51 -23.24 23.04
C ASP A 64 17.74 -22.02 22.51
N ARG A 65 16.41 -22.11 22.41
CA ARG A 65 15.53 -21.00 22.04
C ARG A 65 15.43 -19.93 23.13
N LEU A 66 15.82 -20.25 24.37
CA LEU A 66 15.88 -19.29 25.47
C LEU A 66 17.09 -18.35 25.39
N THR A 67 18.10 -18.63 24.57
CA THR A 67 19.31 -17.77 24.50
C THR A 67 18.96 -16.37 23.97
N LYS A 68 19.72 -15.35 24.40
CA LYS A 68 19.49 -13.95 23.97
C LYS A 68 19.43 -13.81 22.45
N VAL A 69 20.26 -14.55 21.72
CA VAL A 69 20.30 -14.53 20.25
C VAL A 69 19.05 -15.16 19.66
N SER A 70 18.66 -16.35 20.12
CA SER A 70 17.46 -17.03 19.63
C SER A 70 16.19 -16.23 19.89
N ARG A 71 16.05 -15.62 21.08
CA ARG A 71 14.88 -14.77 21.38
C ARG A 71 14.78 -13.57 20.44
N ARG A 72 15.91 -12.91 20.13
CA ARG A 72 15.94 -11.81 19.15
C ARG A 72 15.54 -12.28 17.75
N ARG A 73 15.93 -13.49 17.35
CA ARG A 73 15.52 -14.07 16.05
C ARG A 73 14.01 -14.32 15.99
N ILE A 74 13.42 -14.84 17.07
CA ILE A 74 11.96 -15.05 17.14
C ILE A 74 11.22 -13.71 17.06
N ALA A 75 11.69 -12.69 17.78
CA ALA A 75 11.12 -11.34 17.71
C ALA A 75 11.24 -10.72 16.31
N ALA A 76 12.38 -10.88 15.64
CA ALA A 76 12.57 -10.41 14.27
C ALA A 76 11.70 -11.17 13.25
N GLU A 77 11.51 -12.49 13.43
CA GLU A 77 10.57 -13.27 12.61
C GLU A 77 9.14 -12.78 12.79
N LEU A 78 8.72 -12.48 14.02
CA LEU A 78 7.41 -11.87 14.28
C LEU A 78 7.25 -10.51 13.61
N GLU A 79 8.28 -9.65 13.66
CA GLU A 79 8.27 -8.35 12.98
C GLU A 79 8.14 -8.50 11.46
N ASP A 80 8.90 -9.42 10.85
CA ASP A 80 8.83 -9.72 9.43
C ASP A 80 7.44 -10.26 9.02
N LEU A 81 6.89 -11.20 9.81
CA LEU A 81 5.55 -11.73 9.59
C LEU A 81 4.46 -10.66 9.73
N ASN A 82 4.59 -9.74 10.69
CA ASN A 82 3.70 -8.60 10.81
C ASN A 82 3.82 -7.66 9.60
N ALA A 83 5.03 -7.43 9.07
CA ALA A 83 5.24 -6.64 7.87
C ALA A 83 4.62 -7.29 6.63
N GLN A 84 4.78 -8.61 6.48
CA GLN A 84 4.17 -9.40 5.40
C GLN A 84 2.65 -9.37 5.49
N LEU A 85 2.06 -9.64 6.66
CA LEU A 85 0.61 -9.56 6.84
C LEU A 85 0.08 -8.14 6.68
N SER A 86 0.82 -7.12 7.11
CA SER A 86 0.45 -5.73 6.84
C SER A 86 0.48 -5.40 5.35
N PHE A 87 1.36 -6.03 4.57
CA PHE A 87 1.41 -5.89 3.11
C PHE A 87 0.27 -6.65 2.43
N THR A 88 -0.06 -7.85 2.91
CA THR A 88 -1.13 -8.69 2.40
C THR A 88 -2.53 -8.16 2.77
N MET A 89 -2.73 -7.68 4.00
CA MET A 89 -4.00 -7.10 4.49
C MET A 89 -4.23 -5.67 4.00
N ARG A 90 -3.19 -4.98 3.51
CA ARG A 90 -3.34 -3.72 2.77
C ARG A 90 -3.70 -4.07 1.33
N GLU A 91 -4.92 -4.58 1.06
CA GLU A 91 -5.42 -5.00 -0.25
C GLU A 91 -4.95 -4.09 -1.41
N PRO A 92 -3.91 -4.44 -2.19
CA PRO A 92 -3.45 -3.57 -3.28
C PRO A 92 -3.90 -4.08 -4.66
N ALA A 93 -4.41 -5.31 -4.76
CA ALA A 93 -4.67 -5.96 -6.04
C ALA A 93 -6.14 -5.88 -6.50
N ARG A 94 -7.12 -6.01 -5.59
CA ARG A 94 -8.55 -5.92 -5.97
C ARG A 94 -9.10 -4.48 -5.94
N SER A 95 -8.65 -3.67 -4.98
CA SER A 95 -9.10 -2.28 -4.83
C SER A 95 -8.64 -1.41 -6.01
N ALA A 96 -7.36 -1.48 -6.38
CA ALA A 96 -6.79 -0.65 -7.44
C ALA A 96 -7.36 -0.98 -8.85
N ASP A 97 -7.91 -2.17 -9.08
CA ASP A 97 -8.58 -2.52 -10.34
C ASP A 97 -9.93 -1.79 -10.53
N SER A 98 -10.59 -1.42 -9.43
CA SER A 98 -11.81 -0.59 -9.44
C SER A 98 -11.55 0.90 -9.66
N LEU A 99 -10.28 1.32 -9.71
CA LEU A 99 -9.88 2.67 -10.08
C LEU A 99 -10.50 3.06 -11.43
N THR A 100 -11.06 4.23 -11.57
CA THR A 100 -11.52 4.78 -12.85
C THR A 100 -10.77 6.06 -13.15
N LEU A 101 -10.63 6.38 -14.44
CA LEU A 101 -10.14 7.66 -14.90
C LEU A 101 -11.32 8.38 -15.54
N ARG A 102 -11.53 9.64 -15.19
CA ARG A 102 -12.56 10.47 -15.81
C ARG A 102 -12.00 11.85 -16.15
N PRO A 103 -12.62 12.60 -17.08
CA PRO A 103 -12.22 13.97 -17.36
C PRO A 103 -12.18 14.83 -16.08
N PHE A 104 -11.20 15.72 -16.02
CA PHE A 104 -11.09 16.75 -14.99
C PHE A 104 -12.19 17.79 -15.16
N LEU A 105 -12.81 18.20 -14.04
CA LEU A 105 -13.86 19.22 -14.00
C LEU A 105 -13.41 20.37 -13.10
N ALA A 106 -13.24 21.58 -13.64
CA ALA A 106 -12.70 22.73 -12.90
C ALA A 106 -13.41 22.99 -11.57
N ASP A 107 -14.74 23.01 -11.58
CA ASP A 107 -15.53 23.34 -10.39
C ASP A 107 -15.51 22.23 -9.34
N ALA A 108 -15.38 20.97 -9.77
CA ALA A 108 -15.49 19.81 -8.89
C ALA A 108 -14.14 19.25 -8.45
N ASP A 109 -13.03 19.55 -9.16
CA ASP A 109 -11.71 18.93 -8.96
C ASP A 109 -10.61 19.96 -8.66
N ARG A 110 -10.97 21.21 -8.42
CA ARG A 110 -10.02 22.28 -8.07
C ARG A 110 -9.12 21.93 -6.88
N ASP A 111 -9.69 21.31 -5.85
CA ASP A 111 -9.00 20.89 -4.63
C ASP A 111 -7.94 19.81 -4.88
N ILE A 112 -8.23 18.81 -5.73
CA ILE A 112 -7.23 17.79 -6.05
C ILE A 112 -6.09 18.35 -6.92
N PHE A 113 -6.39 19.28 -7.82
CA PHE A 113 -5.34 19.99 -8.57
C PHE A 113 -4.52 20.90 -7.65
N ALA A 114 -5.14 21.55 -6.67
CA ALA A 114 -4.43 22.33 -5.64
C ALA A 114 -3.47 21.46 -4.83
N ALA A 115 -3.93 20.29 -4.37
CA ALA A 115 -3.10 19.33 -3.63
C ALA A 115 -1.91 18.86 -4.46
N ARG A 116 -2.12 18.56 -5.75
CA ARG A 116 -1.04 18.22 -6.69
C ARG A 116 -0.05 19.35 -6.83
N THR A 117 -0.52 20.58 -7.00
CA THR A 117 0.33 21.75 -7.20
C THR A 117 1.16 22.07 -5.95
N GLN A 118 0.61 21.88 -4.75
CA GLN A 118 1.36 22.04 -3.50
C GLN A 118 2.46 20.98 -3.30
N ASP A 119 2.18 19.74 -3.69
CA ASP A 119 3.13 18.62 -3.58
C ASP A 119 4.24 18.69 -4.64
N VAL A 120 3.88 18.92 -5.91
CA VAL A 120 4.84 18.91 -7.03
C VAL A 120 5.54 20.26 -7.22
N ARG A 121 4.87 21.38 -6.90
CA ARG A 121 5.35 22.77 -7.05
C ARG A 121 5.71 23.21 -8.48
N GLU A 122 5.42 22.37 -9.47
CA GLU A 122 5.58 22.66 -10.90
C GLU A 122 4.23 22.95 -11.55
N SER A 123 4.20 23.61 -12.70
CA SER A 123 3.01 23.84 -13.51
C SER A 123 2.34 22.52 -13.94
N GLY A 124 1.03 22.58 -14.16
CA GLY A 124 0.24 21.46 -14.67
C GLY A 124 0.54 21.10 -16.12
N ASP A 125 1.16 22.00 -16.88
CA ASP A 125 1.34 21.93 -18.34
C ASP A 125 2.50 21.01 -18.82
N GLY A 126 3.32 20.51 -17.89
CA GLY A 126 4.45 19.61 -18.20
C GLY A 126 5.76 20.32 -18.56
N SER A 127 5.79 21.65 -18.54
CA SER A 127 7.01 22.46 -18.76
C SER A 127 8.04 22.36 -17.63
N ARG A 128 7.63 21.85 -16.46
CA ARG A 128 8.39 21.87 -15.20
C ARG A 128 8.71 23.29 -14.69
N ALA A 129 8.07 24.32 -15.24
CA ALA A 129 8.13 25.66 -14.68
C ALA A 129 7.49 25.68 -13.28
N PRO A 130 7.85 26.63 -12.40
CA PRO A 130 7.15 26.80 -11.13
C PRO A 130 5.65 27.01 -11.35
N ALA A 131 4.83 26.47 -10.45
CA ALA A 131 3.39 26.67 -10.53
C ALA A 131 2.99 28.14 -10.36
N GLY A 132 2.12 28.62 -11.23
CA GLY A 132 1.49 29.95 -11.15
C GLY A 132 0.26 29.99 -10.24
N ASP A 133 -0.59 30.99 -10.46
CA ASP A 133 -1.91 31.06 -9.82
C ASP A 133 -2.78 29.85 -10.21
N LEU A 134 -3.49 29.28 -9.23
CA LEU A 134 -4.20 28.03 -9.42
C LEU A 134 -5.31 28.12 -10.48
N ASP A 135 -6.06 29.22 -10.49
CA ASP A 135 -7.18 29.38 -11.43
C ASP A 135 -6.67 29.73 -12.84
N GLU A 136 -5.54 30.43 -12.93
CA GLU A 136 -4.84 30.64 -14.19
C GLU A 136 -4.26 29.33 -14.77
N GLU A 137 -3.63 28.50 -13.94
CA GLU A 137 -3.11 27.18 -14.31
C GLU A 137 -4.22 26.25 -14.81
N ILE A 138 -5.35 26.17 -14.09
CA ILE A 138 -6.51 25.37 -14.51
C ILE A 138 -7.03 25.87 -15.86
N ARG A 139 -7.20 27.19 -16.02
CA ARG A 139 -7.69 27.78 -17.26
C ARG A 139 -6.72 27.53 -18.43
N ALA A 140 -5.42 27.63 -18.19
CA ALA A 140 -4.40 27.36 -19.20
C ALA A 140 -4.37 25.88 -19.60
N GLY A 141 -4.47 24.97 -18.63
CA GLY A 141 -4.58 23.54 -18.85
C GLY A 141 -5.80 23.18 -19.70
N LEU A 142 -6.98 23.68 -19.32
CA LEU A 142 -8.22 23.41 -20.03
C LEU A 142 -8.22 23.94 -21.47
N ARG A 143 -7.62 25.12 -21.73
CA ARG A 143 -7.45 25.60 -23.11
C ARG A 143 -6.65 24.61 -23.98
N ARG A 144 -5.64 23.93 -23.42
CA ARG A 144 -4.87 22.91 -24.13
C ARG A 144 -5.67 21.62 -24.31
N VAL A 145 -6.53 21.28 -23.35
CA VAL A 145 -7.47 20.17 -23.51
C VAL A 145 -8.46 20.45 -24.64
N ASP A 146 -9.05 21.64 -24.67
CA ASP A 146 -9.98 22.07 -25.72
C ASP A 146 -9.30 22.14 -27.11
N ALA A 147 -8.00 22.44 -27.15
CA ALA A 147 -7.19 22.45 -28.36
C ALA A 147 -6.69 21.04 -28.78
N GLU A 148 -7.08 19.98 -28.07
CA GLU A 148 -6.61 18.60 -28.29
C GLU A 148 -5.08 18.45 -28.19
N GLU A 149 -4.43 19.31 -27.41
CA GLU A 149 -2.99 19.30 -27.14
C GLU A 149 -2.65 18.67 -25.78
N ALA A 150 -3.67 18.46 -24.94
CA ALA A 150 -3.53 17.84 -23.63
C ALA A 150 -4.77 17.03 -23.24
N ALA A 151 -4.62 16.12 -22.28
CA ALA A 151 -5.73 15.42 -21.64
C ALA A 151 -5.49 15.40 -20.12
N TRP A 152 -6.47 15.89 -19.36
CA TRP A 152 -6.41 15.95 -17.90
C TRP A 152 -7.49 15.03 -17.32
N LEU A 153 -7.06 13.99 -16.62
CA LEU A 153 -7.94 12.99 -16.04
C LEU A 153 -7.75 12.93 -14.53
N VAL A 154 -8.84 12.69 -13.82
CA VAL A 154 -8.85 12.45 -12.37
C VAL A 154 -8.96 10.95 -12.13
N ALA A 155 -8.07 10.43 -11.29
CA ALA A 155 -8.10 9.05 -10.85
C ALA A 155 -9.03 8.93 -9.63
N VAL A 156 -10.08 8.13 -9.77
CA VAL A 156 -11.15 7.97 -8.77
C VAL A 156 -11.23 6.52 -8.34
N HIS A 157 -11.34 6.28 -7.03
CA HIS A 157 -11.56 4.97 -6.45
C HIS A 157 -12.73 5.04 -5.46
N GLY A 158 -13.83 4.34 -5.78
CA GLY A 158 -15.09 4.54 -5.06
C GLY A 158 -15.59 5.98 -5.22
N THR A 159 -15.70 6.69 -4.10
CA THR A 159 -16.07 8.13 -4.06
C THR A 159 -14.86 9.06 -3.89
N GLU A 160 -13.66 8.51 -3.73
CA GLU A 160 -12.45 9.29 -3.44
C GLU A 160 -11.69 9.64 -4.72
N ARG A 161 -11.22 10.88 -4.78
CA ARG A 161 -10.32 11.36 -5.84
C ARG A 161 -8.90 11.19 -5.32
N ILE A 162 -8.18 10.24 -5.89
CA ILE A 162 -6.91 9.76 -5.32
C ILE A 162 -5.67 10.21 -6.09
N GLY A 163 -5.84 10.79 -7.28
CA GLY A 163 -4.74 11.28 -8.09
C GLY A 163 -5.19 11.93 -9.41
N MET A 164 -4.21 12.30 -10.22
CA MET A 164 -4.41 12.90 -11.53
C MET A 164 -3.47 12.26 -12.56
N VAL A 165 -3.95 12.19 -13.80
CA VAL A 165 -3.19 11.75 -14.97
C VAL A 165 -3.22 12.88 -15.99
N PHE A 166 -2.06 13.24 -16.49
CA PHE A 166 -1.86 14.26 -17.51
C PHE A 166 -1.27 13.61 -18.75
N GLY A 167 -1.84 13.87 -19.92
CA GLY A 167 -1.26 13.56 -21.22
C GLY A 167 -0.95 14.87 -21.95
N ASP A 168 0.28 15.05 -22.41
CA ASP A 168 0.68 16.22 -23.20
C ASP A 168 1.16 15.76 -24.58
N LEU A 169 0.54 16.27 -25.65
CA LEU A 169 0.99 16.02 -27.00
C LEU A 169 2.21 16.89 -27.31
N VAL A 170 3.38 16.27 -27.43
CA VAL A 170 4.65 16.94 -27.71
C VAL A 170 5.37 16.20 -28.82
N ALA A 171 5.68 16.91 -29.92
CA ALA A 171 6.44 16.38 -31.05
C ALA A 171 5.88 15.07 -31.66
N GLY A 172 4.54 14.91 -31.65
CA GLY A 172 3.87 13.72 -32.20
C GLY A 172 3.84 12.52 -31.25
N GLU A 173 4.17 12.71 -29.97
CA GLU A 173 4.05 11.71 -28.91
C GLU A 173 3.24 12.26 -27.74
N VAL A 174 2.49 11.41 -27.04
CA VAL A 174 1.80 11.81 -25.81
C VAL A 174 2.67 11.46 -24.62
N ASN A 175 3.17 12.49 -23.92
CA ASN A 175 3.87 12.31 -22.64
C ASN A 175 2.84 12.12 -21.53
N VAL A 176 2.83 10.94 -20.92
CA VAL A 176 1.92 10.64 -19.80
C VAL A 176 2.63 10.84 -18.47
N ARG A 177 2.04 11.68 -17.62
CA ARG A 177 2.48 11.98 -16.25
C ARG A 177 1.38 11.59 -15.27
N ILE A 178 1.76 10.89 -14.20
CA ILE A 178 0.81 10.39 -13.19
C ILE A 178 1.22 10.94 -11.84
N TRP A 179 0.25 11.52 -11.14
CA TRP A 179 0.40 11.95 -9.77
C TRP A 179 -0.62 11.24 -8.90
N ILE A 180 -0.16 10.64 -7.80
CA ILE A 180 -1.02 10.06 -6.77
C ILE A 180 -0.86 10.90 -5.51
N HIS A 181 -2.00 11.28 -4.93
CA HIS A 181 -2.06 12.04 -3.68
C HIS A 181 -1.19 11.37 -2.61
N PRO A 182 -0.39 12.12 -1.83
CA PRO A 182 0.52 11.56 -0.84
C PRO A 182 -0.10 10.50 0.07
N ASP A 183 -1.32 10.74 0.57
CA ASP A 183 -2.05 9.84 1.47
C ASP A 183 -2.46 8.51 0.82
N HIS A 184 -2.51 8.46 -0.52
CA HIS A 184 -2.88 7.27 -1.29
C HIS A 184 -1.65 6.57 -1.92
N ARG A 185 -0.43 7.03 -1.65
CA ARG A 185 0.80 6.39 -2.17
C ARG A 185 1.05 5.03 -1.54
N LYS A 186 1.84 4.19 -2.23
CA LYS A 186 2.22 2.83 -1.82
C LYS A 186 1.03 1.86 -1.66
N GLN A 187 -0.10 2.18 -2.30
CA GLN A 187 -1.33 1.35 -2.32
C GLN A 187 -1.62 0.76 -3.71
N GLY A 188 -0.65 0.78 -4.64
CA GLY A 188 -0.81 0.23 -6.00
C GLY A 188 -1.52 1.14 -7.02
N TYR A 189 -2.08 2.26 -6.59
CA TYR A 189 -2.83 3.17 -7.47
C TYR A 189 -2.02 3.78 -8.62
N GLY A 190 -0.71 4.00 -8.45
CA GLY A 190 0.15 4.47 -9.55
C GLY A 190 0.20 3.49 -10.72
N THR A 191 0.35 2.19 -10.43
CA THR A 191 0.36 1.12 -11.44
C THR A 191 -1.02 0.92 -12.06
N ALA A 192 -2.09 1.04 -11.27
CA ALA A 192 -3.45 0.96 -11.80
C ALA A 192 -3.79 2.14 -12.72
N ALA A 193 -3.45 3.37 -12.30
CA ALA A 193 -3.62 4.56 -13.11
C ALA A 193 -2.83 4.45 -14.42
N LEU A 194 -1.59 3.94 -14.37
CA LEU A 194 -0.76 3.70 -15.56
C LEU A 194 -1.43 2.73 -16.54
N ARG A 195 -1.94 1.60 -16.03
CA ARG A 195 -2.61 0.58 -16.86
C ARG A 195 -3.83 1.16 -17.58
N LYS A 196 -4.64 1.96 -16.88
CA LYS A 196 -5.85 2.59 -17.45
C LYS A 196 -5.55 3.79 -18.34
N SER A 197 -4.47 4.52 -18.07
CA SER A 197 -4.06 5.67 -18.88
C SER A 197 -3.87 5.28 -20.34
N ARG A 198 -3.42 4.05 -20.64
CA ARG A 198 -3.19 3.60 -22.02
C ARG A 198 -4.48 3.57 -22.85
N SER A 199 -5.58 3.05 -22.29
CA SER A 199 -6.86 2.97 -23.02
C SER A 199 -7.53 4.34 -23.11
N GLU A 200 -7.50 5.11 -22.03
CA GLU A 200 -8.11 6.44 -22.00
C GLU A 200 -7.39 7.41 -22.93
N MET A 201 -6.05 7.48 -22.87
CA MET A 201 -5.28 8.39 -23.73
C MET A 201 -5.42 8.06 -25.22
N ALA A 202 -5.62 6.78 -25.57
CA ALA A 202 -5.88 6.39 -26.95
C ALA A 202 -7.22 6.93 -27.48
N ALA A 203 -8.19 7.23 -26.61
CA ALA A 203 -9.46 7.86 -26.99
C ALA A 203 -9.28 9.36 -27.31
N TYR A 204 -8.40 10.06 -26.57
CA TYR A 204 -8.09 11.47 -26.83
C TYR A 204 -7.08 11.66 -27.98
N PHE A 205 -6.15 10.73 -28.17
CA PHE A 205 -5.06 10.83 -29.14
C PHE A 205 -4.97 9.57 -30.02
N PRO A 206 -5.96 9.33 -30.91
CA PRO A 206 -6.01 8.13 -31.72
C PRO A 206 -4.81 8.02 -32.66
N GLY A 207 -4.09 6.89 -32.60
CA GLY A 207 -2.95 6.62 -33.48
C GLY A 207 -1.63 7.30 -33.07
N VAL A 208 -1.60 8.02 -31.94
CA VAL A 208 -0.39 8.69 -31.45
C VAL A 208 0.38 7.78 -30.48
N PRO A 209 1.71 7.62 -30.62
CA PRO A 209 2.53 6.89 -29.66
C PRO A 209 2.45 7.49 -28.25
N LEU A 210 2.26 6.64 -27.23
CA LEU A 210 2.24 7.04 -25.83
C LEU A 210 3.61 6.80 -25.20
N VAL A 211 4.18 7.83 -24.58
CA VAL A 211 5.44 7.77 -23.83
C VAL A 211 5.18 8.07 -22.36
N VAL A 212 5.34 7.06 -21.52
CA VAL A 212 5.21 7.20 -20.07
C VAL A 212 6.58 7.54 -19.50
N ARG A 213 6.73 8.76 -18.97
CA ARG A 213 7.95 9.17 -18.28
C ARG A 213 7.70 9.10 -16.78
N ALA A 214 8.11 8.01 -16.15
CA ALA A 214 8.13 7.94 -14.69
C ALA A 214 9.15 8.98 -14.16
N PRO A 215 8.82 9.75 -13.11
CA PRO A 215 9.86 10.49 -12.41
C PRO A 215 10.91 9.49 -11.92
N ALA A 216 12.20 9.81 -12.10
CA ALA A 216 13.28 9.00 -11.55
C ALA A 216 13.02 8.83 -10.03
N ALA A 217 13.08 7.59 -9.55
CA ALA A 217 12.97 7.33 -8.13
C ALA A 217 14.21 7.91 -7.43
N GLY A 218 14.04 8.99 -6.67
CA GLY A 218 15.07 9.59 -5.81
C GLY A 218 15.70 10.84 -6.41
#